data_AF-A0A7X7L839-F1
#
_entry.id   AF-A0A7X7L839-F1
#
_cell.length_a   1.000
_cell.length_b   1.000
_cell.length_c   1.000
_cell.angle_alpha   90.00
_cell.angle_beta   90.00
_cell.angle_gamma   90.00
#
_symmetry.space_group_name_H-M   'P 1'
#
loop_
_entity.id
_entity.type
_entity.pdbx_description
1 polymer ?
#
loop_
_entity_poly.entity_id
_entity_poly.type
_entity_poly.pdbx_seq_one_letter_code
_entity_poly.pdbx_strand_id
1 'polypeptide(L)'
;RRGNKPETLEAKVLFDADKLDGIGAIGIGRAFVFAGENKARVHDPDVDIEKTKSYTKEDTAYREYLVKLSKIKDRMLTKSGKEIALNRHQFMVEFFDRLNDEYKGIV
;
A
#
# COMPACT_ATOMS: atom_id res chain seq x y z
N ARG A 1 13.66 -8.90 -7.44
CA ARG A 1 13.99 -9.24 -6.03
C ARG A 1 14.70 -10.59 -6.01
N ARG A 2 15.84 -10.71 -5.32
CA ARG A 2 16.59 -11.97 -5.16
C ARG A 2 15.71 -13.03 -4.48
N GLY A 3 15.75 -14.27 -4.98
CA GLY A 3 14.82 -15.37 -4.68
C GLY A 3 14.98 -16.06 -3.32
N ASN A 4 15.53 -15.39 -2.32
CA ASN A 4 15.76 -16.01 -1.01
C ASN A 4 14.50 -15.87 -0.16
N LYS A 5 13.70 -16.94 -0.11
CA LYS A 5 12.52 -17.01 0.78
C LYS A 5 13.00 -17.18 2.23
N PRO A 6 12.38 -16.50 3.21
CA PRO A 6 12.74 -16.69 4.62
C PRO A 6 12.46 -18.13 5.08
N GLU A 7 13.50 -18.82 5.56
CA GLU A 7 13.39 -20.23 5.99
C GLU A 7 13.14 -20.36 7.50
N THR A 8 13.92 -19.64 8.31
CA THR A 8 13.78 -19.66 9.78
C THR A 8 12.59 -18.84 10.28
N LEU A 9 12.17 -19.09 11.52
CA LEU A 9 11.08 -18.33 12.14
C LEU A 9 11.45 -16.86 12.31
N GLU A 10 12.67 -16.56 12.77
CA GLU A 10 13.19 -15.22 12.97
C GLU A 10 13.25 -14.45 11.64
N ALA A 11 13.67 -15.11 10.57
CA ALA A 11 13.69 -14.50 9.24
C ALA A 11 12.27 -14.21 8.73
N LYS A 12 11.29 -15.07 9.02
CA LYS A 12 9.88 -14.84 8.68
C LYS A 12 9.29 -13.67 9.48
N VAL A 13 9.60 -13.60 10.78
CA VAL A 13 9.17 -12.48 11.65
C VAL A 13 9.76 -11.16 11.16
N LEU A 14 11.06 -11.12 10.86
CA LEU A 14 11.71 -9.92 10.32
C LEU A 14 11.12 -9.51 8.95
N PHE A 15 10.86 -10.49 8.08
CA PHE A 15 10.23 -10.25 6.78
C PHE A 15 8.83 -9.64 6.94
N ASP A 16 8.00 -10.20 7.83
CA ASP A 16 6.66 -9.69 8.08
C ASP A 16 6.71 -8.28 8.68
N ALA A 17 7.60 -8.02 9.65
CA ALA A 17 7.75 -6.70 10.27
C ALA A 17 8.05 -5.60 9.25
N ASP A 18 9.01 -5.81 8.33
CA ASP A 18 9.32 -4.87 7.25
C ASP A 18 8.12 -4.61 6.32
N LYS A 19 7.30 -5.63 6.07
CA LYS A 19 6.13 -5.49 5.21
C LYS A 19 4.97 -4.79 5.91
N LEU A 20 4.76 -5.10 7.18
CA LEU A 20 3.73 -4.47 8.00
C LEU A 20 3.95 -2.95 8.10
N ASP A 21 5.20 -2.51 8.23
CA ASP A 21 5.57 -1.08 8.26
C ASP A 21 5.21 -0.33 6.96
N GLY A 22 5.03 -1.05 5.85
CA GLY A 22 4.60 -0.49 4.57
C GLY A 22 3.08 -0.31 4.42
N ILE A 23 2.25 -0.76 5.37
CA ILE A 23 0.78 -0.73 5.27
C ILE A 23 0.12 -0.12 6.52
N GLY A 24 -1.20 0.09 6.45
CA GLY A 24 -1.98 0.78 7.48
C GLY A 24 -1.80 2.30 7.40
N ALA A 25 -2.14 3.00 8.48
CA ALA A 25 -2.07 4.47 8.54
C ALA A 25 -0.68 5.03 8.21
N ILE A 26 0.40 4.41 8.72
CA ILE A 26 1.77 4.80 8.39
C ILE A 26 2.08 4.56 6.91
N GLY A 27 1.65 3.42 6.36
CA GLY A 27 1.79 3.11 4.94
C GLY A 27 1.12 4.14 4.04
N ILE A 28 -0.08 4.59 4.39
CA ILE A 28 -0.80 5.67 3.70
C ILE A 28 0.02 6.96 3.74
N GLY A 29 0.43 7.41 4.94
CA GLY A 29 1.21 8.64 5.08
C GLY A 29 2.49 8.63 4.23
N ARG A 30 3.23 7.52 4.24
CA ARG A 30 4.44 7.35 3.43
C ARG A 30 4.15 7.37 1.93
N ALA A 31 3.04 6.77 1.49
CA ALA A 31 2.64 6.80 0.08
C ALA A 31 2.37 8.23 -0.39
N PHE A 32 1.69 9.06 0.42
CA PHE A 32 1.45 10.47 0.08
C PHE A 32 2.72 11.32 0.10
N VAL A 33 3.64 11.09 1.05
CA VAL A 33 4.94 11.78 1.07
C VAL A 33 5.72 11.46 -0.21
N PHE A 34 5.82 10.19 -0.59
CA PHE A 34 6.49 9.76 -1.82
C PHE A 34 5.83 10.35 -3.09
N ALA A 35 4.49 10.32 -3.16
CA ALA A 35 3.76 10.93 -4.26
C ALA A 35 4.05 12.44 -4.36
N GLY A 36 4.09 13.14 -3.21
CA GLY A 36 4.43 14.55 -3.12
C GLY A 36 5.85 14.88 -3.60
N GLU A 37 6.84 14.07 -3.22
CA GLU A 37 8.23 14.19 -3.70
C GLU A 37 8.31 14.07 -5.23
N ASN A 38 7.48 13.21 -5.82
CA ASN A 38 7.38 13.02 -7.27
C ASN A 38 6.50 14.06 -7.99
N LYS A 39 5.96 15.06 -7.26
CA LYS A 39 4.99 16.04 -7.76
C LYS A 39 3.78 15.37 -8.41
N ALA A 40 3.39 14.21 -7.90
CA ALA A 40 2.21 13.50 -8.34
C ALA A 40 0.94 14.21 -7.87
N ARG A 41 -0.16 13.95 -8.57
CA ARG A 41 -1.48 14.36 -8.13
C ARG A 41 -1.79 13.70 -6.79
N VAL A 42 -2.57 14.38 -5.96
CA VAL A 42 -3.03 13.85 -4.67
C VAL A 42 -3.82 12.55 -4.88
N HIS A 43 -4.70 12.55 -5.88
CA HIS A 43 -5.58 11.42 -6.17
C HIS A 43 -6.01 11.41 -7.65
N ASP A 44 -6.30 10.22 -8.17
CA ASP A 44 -6.91 9.97 -9.47
C ASP A 44 -7.71 8.66 -9.40
N PRO A 45 -9.05 8.70 -9.32
CA PRO A 45 -9.88 7.49 -9.19
C PRO A 45 -9.92 6.66 -10.48
N ASP A 46 -9.60 7.27 -11.63
CA ASP A 46 -9.70 6.66 -12.96
C ASP A 46 -8.31 6.23 -13.49
N VAL A 47 -7.33 6.13 -12.59
CA VAL A 47 -5.94 5.82 -12.94
C VAL A 47 -5.80 4.50 -13.70
N ASP A 48 -5.27 4.59 -14.92
CA ASP A 48 -4.89 3.41 -15.70
C ASP A 48 -3.55 2.87 -15.19
N ILE A 49 -3.63 1.80 -14.39
CA ILE A 49 -2.47 1.17 -13.73
C ILE A 49 -1.41 0.70 -14.75
N GLU A 50 -1.83 0.21 -15.91
CA GLU A 50 -0.93 -0.38 -16.91
C GLU A 50 -0.18 0.68 -17.70
N LYS A 51 -0.83 1.83 -17.95
CA LYS A 51 -0.22 2.95 -18.70
C LYS A 51 0.56 3.90 -17.81
N THR A 52 0.36 3.87 -16.49
CA THR A 52 1.02 4.75 -15.55
C THR A 52 2.46 4.31 -15.28
N LYS A 53 3.42 5.16 -15.66
CA LYS A 53 4.84 4.98 -15.34
C LYS A 53 5.15 5.44 -13.92
N SER A 54 6.06 4.74 -13.25
CA SER A 54 6.57 5.14 -11.95
C SER A 54 7.29 6.49 -12.00
N TYR A 55 7.27 7.22 -10.88
CA TYR A 55 7.91 8.54 -10.74
C TYR A 55 7.35 9.59 -11.71
N THR A 56 6.06 9.51 -12.03
CA THR A 56 5.36 10.49 -12.87
C THR A 56 4.24 11.18 -12.10
N LYS A 57 3.64 12.21 -12.72
CA LYS A 57 2.52 12.94 -12.12
C LYS A 57 1.30 12.05 -11.80
N GLU A 58 1.19 10.93 -12.51
CA GLU A 58 0.08 9.97 -12.37
C GLU A 58 0.43 8.81 -11.42
N ASP A 59 1.66 8.75 -10.88
CA ASP A 59 2.07 7.76 -9.87
C ASP A 59 1.61 8.19 -8.46
N THR A 60 0.28 8.27 -8.30
CA THR A 60 -0.38 8.74 -7.08
C THR A 60 -0.26 7.74 -5.92
N ALA A 61 -0.51 8.21 -4.69
CA ALA A 61 -0.58 7.33 -3.51
C ALA A 61 -1.67 6.24 -3.66
N TYR A 62 -2.79 6.58 -4.30
CA TYR A 62 -3.86 5.63 -4.59
C TYR A 62 -3.41 4.55 -5.58
N ARG A 63 -2.67 4.94 -6.63
CA ARG A 63 -2.09 3.97 -7.57
C ARG A 63 -1.11 3.02 -6.86
N GLU A 64 -0.20 3.53 -6.02
CA GLU A 64 0.73 2.68 -5.21
C GLU A 64 -0.04 1.71 -4.31
N TYR A 65 -1.16 2.15 -3.73
CA TYR A 65 -2.06 1.27 -2.99
C TYR A 65 -2.61 0.15 -3.86
N LEU A 66 -3.20 0.46 -5.01
CA LEU A 66 -3.79 -0.52 -5.93
C LEU A 66 -2.75 -1.52 -6.44
N VAL A 67 -1.54 -1.06 -6.80
CA VAL A 67 -0.53 -1.93 -7.42
C VAL A 67 0.19 -2.82 -6.43
N LYS A 68 0.40 -2.34 -5.20
CA LYS A 68 1.37 -2.94 -4.28
C LYS A 68 0.85 -3.06 -2.86
N LEU A 69 0.41 -1.98 -2.22
CA LEU A 69 0.12 -2.02 -0.78
C LEU A 69 -1.07 -2.93 -0.46
N SER A 70 -2.08 -2.96 -1.33
CA SER A 70 -3.26 -3.83 -1.22
C SER A 70 -2.93 -5.33 -1.21
N LYS A 71 -1.79 -5.71 -1.80
CA LYS A 71 -1.31 -7.10 -1.96
C LYS A 71 -0.36 -7.53 -0.85
N ILE A 72 0.03 -6.63 0.07
CA ILE A 72 1.01 -6.96 1.11
C ILE A 72 0.45 -7.97 2.11
N LYS A 73 -0.83 -7.88 2.47
CA LYS A 73 -1.49 -8.81 3.41
C LYS A 73 -1.34 -10.28 3.01
N ASP A 74 -1.35 -10.56 1.70
CA ASP A 74 -1.31 -11.92 1.14
C ASP A 74 0.10 -12.53 1.17
N ARG A 75 1.10 -11.72 1.53
CA ARG A 75 2.52 -12.10 1.52
C ARG A 75 3.08 -12.40 2.92
N MET A 76 2.26 -12.28 3.96
CA MET A 76 2.67 -12.53 5.34
C MET A 76 2.98 -14.02 5.56
N LEU A 77 4.06 -14.29 6.27
CA LEU A 77 4.60 -15.63 6.49
C LEU A 77 4.17 -16.22 7.83
N THR A 78 3.92 -15.38 8.84
CA THR A 78 3.51 -15.75 10.19
C THR A 78 2.00 -15.58 10.39
N LYS A 79 1.43 -16.31 11.36
CA LYS A 79 0.01 -16.18 11.71
C LYS A 79 -0.32 -14.78 12.26
N SER A 80 0.49 -14.30 13.21
CA SER A 80 0.35 -12.95 13.77
C SER A 80 0.55 -11.86 12.72
N GLY A 81 1.52 -12.02 11.83
CA GLY A 81 1.74 -11.11 10.71
C GLY A 81 0.50 -10.99 9.82
N LYS A 82 -0.17 -12.10 9.50
CA LYS A 82 -1.43 -12.11 8.74
C LYS A 82 -2.55 -11.35 9.47
N GLU A 83 -2.73 -11.59 10.76
CA GLU A 83 -3.77 -10.93 11.57
C GLU A 83 -3.56 -9.41 11.62
N ILE A 84 -2.33 -8.95 11.87
CA ILE A 84 -2.00 -7.53 11.89
C ILE A 84 -2.15 -6.93 10.48
N ALA A 85 -1.69 -7.63 9.44
CA ALA A 85 -1.79 -7.13 8.08
C ALA A 85 -3.23 -7.00 7.60
N LEU A 86 -4.11 -7.91 8.01
CA LEU A 86 -5.54 -7.82 7.68
C LEU A 86 -6.18 -6.58 8.30
N ASN A 87 -5.94 -6.32 9.59
CA ASN A 87 -6.45 -5.13 10.26
C ASN A 87 -5.92 -3.83 9.61
N ARG A 88 -4.62 -3.77 9.33
CA ARG A 88 -4.01 -2.61 8.65
C ARG A 88 -4.55 -2.43 7.23
N HIS A 89 -4.78 -3.53 6.51
CA HIS A 89 -5.33 -3.48 5.17
C HIS A 89 -6.77 -2.97 5.18
N GLN A 90 -7.60 -3.42 6.13
CA GLN A 90 -8.98 -2.97 6.27
C GLN A 90 -9.06 -1.45 6.45
N PHE A 91 -8.20 -0.88 7.28
CA PHE A 91 -8.11 0.58 7.42
C PHE A 91 -7.74 1.27 6.10
N MET A 92 -6.85 0.68 5.30
CA MET A 92 -6.49 1.26 4.00
C MET A 92 -7.65 1.24 3.01
N VAL A 93 -8.43 0.15 2.99
CA VAL A 93 -9.65 0.06 2.18
C VAL A 93 -10.59 1.20 2.55
N GLU A 94 -10.92 1.33 3.84
CA GLU A 94 -11.83 2.37 4.34
C GLU A 94 -11.33 3.79 4.01
N PHE A 95 -10.03 4.03 4.17
CA PHE A 95 -9.43 5.34 3.83
C PHE A 95 -9.56 5.66 2.33
N PHE A 96 -9.21 4.72 1.45
CA PHE A 96 -9.24 4.97 0.01
C PHE A 96 -10.65 4.98 -0.57
N ASP A 97 -11.58 4.21 0.00
CA ASP A 97 -13.00 4.29 -0.34
C ASP A 97 -13.56 5.66 0.04
N ARG A 98 -13.28 6.14 1.26
CA ARG A 98 -13.66 7.50 1.68
C ARG A 98 -13.06 8.57 0.77
N LEU A 99 -11.77 8.45 0.44
CA LEU A 99 -11.09 9.38 -0.45
C LEU A 99 -11.74 9.43 -1.84
N ASN A 100 -12.11 8.27 -2.39
CA ASN A 100 -12.81 8.17 -3.67
C ASN A 100 -14.18 8.85 -3.61
N ASP A 101 -14.95 8.64 -2.53
CA ASP A 101 -16.28 9.23 -2.36
C ASP A 101 -16.22 10.76 -2.18
N GLU A 102 -15.28 11.24 -1.37
CA GLU A 102 -15.02 12.68 -1.17
C GLU A 102 -14.59 13.34 -2.48
N TYR A 103 -13.72 12.71 -3.26
CA TYR A 103 -13.29 13.23 -4.56
C TYR A 103 -14.46 13.33 -5.56
N LYS A 104 -15.41 12.37 -5.51
CA LYS A 104 -16.61 12.37 -6.35
C LYS A 104 -17.73 13.27 -5.83
N GLY A 105 -17.59 13.85 -4.63
CA GLY A 105 -18.62 14.67 -4.00
C GLY A 105 -19.86 13.87 -3.56
N ILE A 106 -19.70 12.59 -3.23
CA ILE A 106 -20.79 11.71 -2.76
C ILE A 106 -21.05 11.89 -1.25
N VAL A 107 -20.08 12.48 -0.55
CA VAL A 107 -20.07 12.71 0.91
C VAL A 107 -19.90 14.20 1.18
#